data_AF-A0A962E6D8-F1
#
_entry.id   AF-A0A962E6D8-F1
#
_cell.length_a   1.000
_cell.length_b   1.000
_cell.length_c   1.000
_cell.angle_alpha   90.00
_cell.angle_beta   90.00
_cell.angle_gamma   90.00
#
_symmetry.space_group_name_H-M   'P 1'
#
loop_
_entity.id
_entity.type
_entity.pdbx_description
1 polymer ?
#
loop_
_entity_poly.entity_id
_entity_poly.type
_entity_poly.pdbx_seq_one_letter_code
_entity_poly.pdbx_strand_id
1 'polypeptide(L)' 'MGKGDRRTKRGKTYRGTHGKTRPANLKRAIAAKAAQAAKK' A
#
# COMPACT_ATOMS: atom_id res chain seq x y z
N MET A 1 10.00 2.67 11.93
CA MET A 1 9.74 1.58 10.95
C MET A 1 11.03 1.24 10.20
N GLY A 2 11.56 0.04 10.42
CA GLY A 2 12.83 -0.41 9.81
C GLY A 2 12.66 -0.89 8.36
N LYS A 3 13.78 -1.11 7.68
CA LYS A 3 13.81 -1.64 6.30
C LYS A 3 13.32 -3.10 6.21
N GLY A 4 13.34 -3.84 7.32
CA GLY A 4 12.85 -5.23 7.39
C GLY A 4 11.33 -5.36 7.53
N ASP A 5 10.62 -4.29 7.87
CA ASP A 5 9.18 -4.38 8.13
C ASP A 5 8.36 -4.39 6.83
N ARG A 6 7.84 -5.58 6.49
CA ARG A 6 7.05 -5.88 5.28
C ARG A 6 5.70 -5.15 5.21
N ARG A 7 5.19 -4.64 6.32
CA ARG A 7 3.88 -3.94 6.37
C ARG A 7 4.00 -2.47 6.02
N THR A 8 5.21 -1.92 6.00
CA THR A 8 5.44 -0.46 5.93
C THR A 8 5.80 -0.02 4.53
N LYS A 9 5.57 1.26 4.21
CA LYS A 9 6.01 1.84 2.93
C LYS A 9 7.52 1.71 2.78
N ARG A 10 8.30 1.99 3.83
CA ARG A 10 9.77 1.94 3.82
C ARG A 10 10.31 0.52 3.58
N GLY A 11 9.78 -0.49 4.28
CA GLY A 11 10.23 -1.87 4.09
C GLY A 11 9.78 -2.47 2.75
N LYS A 12 8.59 -2.09 2.25
CA LYS A 12 8.17 -2.46 0.89
C LYS A 12 9.02 -1.79 -0.20
N THR A 13 9.44 -0.54 -0.01
CA THR A 13 10.36 0.14 -0.93
C THR A 13 11.73 -0.55 -0.93
N TYR A 14 12.30 -0.84 0.24
CA TYR A 14 13.62 -1.47 0.33
C TYR A 14 13.65 -2.86 -0.30
N ARG A 15 12.59 -3.67 -0.07
CA ARG A 15 12.49 -5.03 -0.65
C ARG A 15 12.00 -5.04 -2.11
N GLY A 16 11.68 -3.90 -2.71
CA GLY A 16 11.11 -3.81 -4.06
C GLY A 16 9.66 -4.28 -4.21
N THR A 17 9.05 -4.89 -3.20
CA THR A 17 7.69 -5.47 -3.27
C THR A 17 6.55 -4.44 -3.19
N HIS A 18 5.38 -4.80 -3.74
CA HIS A 18 4.16 -4.00 -3.65
C HIS A 18 3.20 -4.51 -2.55
N GLY A 19 2.12 -3.76 -2.30
CA GLY A 19 1.02 -4.18 -1.42
C GLY A 19 0.18 -3.00 -0.95
N LYS A 20 -0.66 -3.21 0.08
CA LYS A 20 -1.60 -2.19 0.58
C LYS A 20 -0.94 -0.83 0.88
N THR A 21 0.25 -0.84 1.49
CA THR A 21 0.99 0.37 1.89
C THR A 21 1.94 0.93 0.82
N ARG A 22 2.26 0.16 -0.23
CA ARG A 22 3.01 0.61 -1.42
C ARG A 22 2.35 0.05 -2.68
N PRO A 23 1.22 0.62 -3.13
CA PRO A 23 0.51 0.15 -4.31
C PRO A 23 1.33 0.39 -5.58
N ALA A 24 1.22 -0.53 -6.55
CA ALA A 24 1.83 -0.37 -7.87
C ALA A 24 1.10 0.69 -8.72
N ASN A 25 -0.24 0.66 -8.66
CA ASN A 25 -1.11 1.58 -9.40
C ASN A 25 -1.90 2.44 -8.42
N LEU A 26 -1.48 3.70 -8.26
CA LEU A 26 -2.11 4.64 -7.33
C LEU A 26 -3.59 4.88 -7.65
N LYS A 27 -3.94 5.02 -8.94
CA LYS A 27 -5.33 5.24 -9.39
C LYS A 27 -6.28 4.13 -8.90
N ARG A 28 -5.87 2.87 -9.04
CA ARG A 28 -6.67 1.71 -8.61
C ARG A 28 -6.75 1.60 -7.08
N ALA A 29 -5.67 1.95 -6.39
CA ALA A 29 -5.64 1.94 -4.92
C ALA A 29 -6.55 3.01 -4.31
N ILE A 30 -6.60 4.20 -4.90
CA ILE A 30 -7.51 5.28 -4.47
C ILE A 30 -8.96 4.86 -4.70
N ALA A 31 -9.29 4.31 -5.87
CA ALA A 31 -10.64 3.81 -6.15
C ALA A 31 -11.06 2.69 -5.18
N ALA A 32 -10.17 1.73 -4.90
CA ALA A 32 -10.45 0.67 -3.92
C ALA A 32 -10.62 1.19 -2.49
N LYS A 33 -9.94 2.29 -2.14
CA LYS A 33 -10.10 2.95 -0.83
C LYS A 33 -11.41 3.74 -0.76
N ALA A 34 -11.79 4.43 -1.83
CA ALA A 34 -13.06 5.14 -1.93
C ALA A 34 -14.26 4.19 -1.87
N ALA A 35 -14.19 3.07 -2.59
CA ALA A 35 -15.24 2.03 -2.55
C ALA A 35 -15.38 1.40 -1.16
N GLN A 36 -14.28 1.24 -0.42
CA GLN A 36 -14.33 0.74 0.96
C GLN A 36 -14.86 1.78 1.95
N ALA A 37 -14.65 3.08 1.69
CA ALA A 37 -15.20 4.16 2.51
C ALA A 37 -16.71 4.33 2.32
N ALA A 38 -17.23 4.07 1.12
CA ALA A 38 -18.67 4.14 0.83
C ALA A 38 -19.47 2.94 1.36
N LYS A 39 -18.80 1.84 1.71
CA LYS A 39 -19.42 0.60 2.21
C LYS A 39 -19.40 0.48 3.74
N LYS A 40 -18.81 1.47 4.42
CA LYS A 40 -18.66 1.54 5.87
C LYS A 40 -19.57 2.64 6.40
#